data_AF-A0AAW2INB9-F1
#
_entry.id   AF-A0AAW2INB9-F1
#
_cell.length_a   1.000
_cell.length_b   1.000
_cell.length_c   1.000
_cell.angle_alpha   90.00
_cell.angle_beta   90.00
_cell.angle_gamma   90.00
#
_symmetry.space_group_name_H-M   'P 1'
#
loop_
_entity.id
_entity.type
_entity.pdbx_description
1 polymer ?
#
loop_
_entity_poly.entity_id
_entity_poly.type
_entity_poly.pdbx_seq_one_letter_code
_entity_poly.pdbx_strand_id
1 'polypeptide(L)'
;MRIWWCDLQVNSENLINYLRQDILILGGVMLKAQEINWSKYQIDVEDVMTITSLSLKIFRKLYFDDNAFHINIPTRNQDTFIRRGYYGGHVDVYKPHGENLYYYDVNSLYPYIMKSYPMPSGDPVWKNNLESVELDSLFGFIEAYVVTRLFGYMFEKKSSPFEGFISDLYESRLEAKKRGDEPMTFIYKILMNSLYGRFGMNPESIVTEICNQEKYDEMMMKDNFQSADKLNDDYYIVNYISNSQIVDDTEWKAPKHSAVQLSAAITACARIHMYPHISREDCYYTDTDSIVLGSPLSDDLVSSKEMGKFKLENHVKKGIFLAPKSYMLEIEDDQHIIKHKGPAKDLVTSEWFQKVLEDPSLTEKIATSANFRIDWKELKIVKKDILLKLGLPQSNKRENIYDSNNLWIDTRPLDIIDLGTKDATTIFKYELLTKNGEIDKNHLSNEKITKLLEEMDDENKSLLSKYYEEEGNQSTNEGQKTTTVQPTLYITSLRKIRSQRIMILLKI
;
A
#
# COMPACT_ATOMS: atom_id res chain seq x y z
N MET A 1 -30.91 29.15 0.13
CA MET A 1 -30.25 29.54 1.40
C MET A 1 -31.19 30.17 2.44
N ARG A 2 -32.15 31.04 2.07
CA ARG A 2 -33.11 31.64 3.05
C ARG A 2 -34.13 30.66 3.66
N ILE A 3 -34.49 29.58 2.96
CA ILE A 3 -35.50 28.61 3.44
C ILE A 3 -34.98 27.78 4.64
N TRP A 4 -33.70 27.44 4.66
CA TRP A 4 -33.09 26.67 5.77
C TRP A 4 -32.87 27.49 7.05
N TRP A 5 -32.75 28.81 6.93
CA TRP A 5 -32.51 29.69 8.08
C TRP A 5 -33.75 29.88 8.96
N CYS A 6 -34.95 29.91 8.36
CA CYS A 6 -36.20 29.95 9.12
C CYS A 6 -36.46 28.63 9.86
N ASP A 7 -36.19 27.48 9.24
CA ASP A 7 -36.38 26.16 9.88
C ASP A 7 -35.39 25.89 11.02
N LEU A 8 -34.17 26.44 10.94
CA LEU A 8 -33.17 26.35 12.02
C LEU A 8 -33.57 27.14 13.26
N GLN A 9 -34.20 28.31 13.11
CA GLN A 9 -34.71 29.06 14.25
C GLN A 9 -35.91 28.34 14.91
N VAL A 10 -36.82 27.81 14.10
CA VAL A 10 -38.01 27.08 14.58
C VAL A 10 -37.66 25.78 15.29
N ASN A 11 -36.60 25.07 14.87
CA ASN A 11 -36.14 23.83 15.49
C ASN A 11 -34.91 23.99 16.39
N SER A 12 -34.52 25.22 16.72
CA SER A 12 -33.27 25.52 17.43
C SER A 12 -33.17 24.77 18.77
N GLU A 13 -34.25 24.72 19.53
CA GLU A 13 -34.29 24.01 20.81
C GLU A 13 -34.15 22.49 20.65
N ASN A 14 -34.81 21.91 19.64
CA ASN A 14 -34.69 20.49 19.32
C ASN A 14 -33.26 20.13 18.86
N LEU A 15 -32.65 20.98 18.04
CA LEU A 15 -31.28 20.79 17.57
C LEU A 15 -30.26 20.94 18.71
N ILE A 16 -30.45 21.91 19.61
CA ILE A 16 -29.60 22.07 20.81
C ILE A 16 -29.70 20.83 21.70
N ASN A 17 -30.92 20.29 21.90
CA ASN A 17 -31.10 19.07 22.68
C ASN A 17 -30.45 17.85 22.02
N TYR A 18 -30.56 17.72 20.69
CA TYR A 18 -29.86 16.69 19.92
C TYR A 18 -28.34 16.80 20.06
N LEU A 19 -27.77 18.00 19.87
CA LEU A 19 -26.33 18.25 20.03
C LEU A 19 -25.86 17.98 21.46
N ARG A 20 -26.65 18.36 22.46
CA ARG A 20 -26.34 18.05 23.86
C ARG A 20 -26.29 16.54 24.07
N GLN A 21 -27.24 15.80 23.51
CA GLN A 21 -27.26 14.34 23.61
C GLN A 21 -26.02 13.72 22.93
N ASP A 22 -25.61 14.18 21.76
CA ASP A 22 -24.40 13.71 21.07
C ASP A 22 -23.13 13.93 21.92
N ILE A 23 -23.00 15.11 22.54
CA ILE A 23 -21.87 15.43 23.42
C ILE A 23 -21.87 14.51 24.65
N LEU A 24 -23.03 14.30 25.28
CA LEU A 24 -23.16 13.44 26.45
C LEU A 24 -22.87 11.97 26.12
N ILE A 25 -23.34 11.48 24.98
CA ILE A 25 -23.05 10.12 24.50
C ILE A 25 -21.55 9.96 24.25
N LEU A 26 -20.94 10.91 23.53
CA LEU A 26 -19.50 10.87 23.28
C LEU A 26 -18.71 10.90 24.60
N GLY A 27 -19.07 11.79 25.53
CA GLY A 27 -18.45 11.85 26.85
C GLY A 27 -18.58 10.52 27.62
N GLY A 28 -19.76 9.91 27.61
CA GLY A 28 -19.98 8.60 28.22
C GLY A 28 -19.15 7.48 27.59
N VAL A 29 -19.06 7.45 26.24
CA VAL A 29 -18.21 6.49 25.51
C VAL A 29 -16.74 6.70 25.85
N MET A 30 -16.26 7.95 25.91
CA MET A 30 -14.87 8.26 26.27
C MET A 30 -14.54 7.85 27.71
N LEU A 31 -15.44 8.11 28.66
CA LEU A 31 -15.27 7.65 30.05
C LEU A 31 -15.23 6.12 30.15
N LYS A 32 -16.08 5.42 29.39
CA LYS A 32 -16.06 3.96 29.36
C LYS A 32 -14.79 3.42 28.70
N ALA A 33 -14.32 4.06 27.62
CA ALA A 33 -13.07 3.73 26.98
C ALA A 33 -11.88 3.93 27.95
N GLN A 34 -11.86 5.02 28.72
CA GLN A 34 -10.86 5.25 29.78
C GLN A 34 -10.88 4.14 30.82
N GLU A 35 -12.06 3.81 31.37
CA GLU A 35 -12.23 2.75 32.37
C GLU A 35 -11.69 1.41 31.86
N ILE A 36 -12.01 1.03 30.62
CA ILE A 36 -11.57 -0.23 30.01
C ILE A 36 -10.06 -0.24 29.79
N ASN A 37 -9.49 0.84 29.23
CA ASN A 37 -8.07 0.91 28.93
C ASN A 37 -7.23 0.95 30.21
N TRP A 38 -7.68 1.69 31.21
CA TRP A 38 -7.03 1.74 32.51
C TRP A 38 -7.08 0.37 33.19
N SER A 39 -8.27 -0.23 33.32
CA SER A 39 -8.43 -1.52 34.00
C SER A 39 -7.62 -2.65 33.34
N LYS A 40 -7.61 -2.73 32.00
CA LYS A 40 -6.96 -3.83 31.27
C LYS A 40 -5.48 -3.61 31.02
N TYR A 41 -5.07 -2.39 30.68
CA TYR A 41 -3.72 -2.12 30.18
C TYR A 41 -2.96 -1.11 31.04
N GLN A 42 -3.61 -0.51 32.04
CA GLN A 42 -3.06 0.56 32.88
C GLN A 42 -2.57 1.73 32.01
N ILE A 43 -3.31 2.05 30.94
CA ILE A 43 -3.00 3.13 30.00
C ILE A 43 -4.13 4.14 30.04
N ASP A 44 -3.77 5.41 30.21
CA ASP A 44 -4.67 6.54 30.08
C ASP A 44 -4.93 6.84 28.59
N VAL A 45 -6.21 7.00 28.21
CA VAL A 45 -6.59 7.35 26.83
C VAL A 45 -6.23 8.79 26.48
N GLU A 46 -6.08 9.69 27.47
CA GLU A 46 -5.66 11.07 27.24
C GLU A 46 -4.21 11.15 26.70
N ASP A 47 -3.38 10.17 27.05
CA ASP A 47 -2.01 10.06 26.52
C ASP A 47 -1.93 9.51 25.09
N VAL A 48 -3.03 8.98 24.53
CA VAL A 48 -3.05 8.27 23.26
C VAL A 48 -4.20 8.72 22.37
N MET A 49 -3.93 9.75 21.56
CA MET A 49 -4.91 10.36 20.65
C MET A 49 -5.53 9.40 19.61
N THR A 50 -4.91 8.27 19.31
CA THR A 50 -5.39 7.35 18.26
C THR A 50 -5.36 5.90 18.72
N ILE A 51 -6.29 5.09 18.20
CA ILE A 51 -6.32 3.64 18.46
C ILE A 51 -5.02 2.95 18.03
N THR A 52 -4.35 3.48 17.00
CA THR A 52 -3.06 3.00 16.53
C THR A 52 -1.93 3.30 17.54
N SER A 53 -1.92 4.52 18.10
CA SER A 53 -1.00 4.88 19.19
C SER A 53 -1.25 4.05 20.44
N LEU A 54 -2.52 3.81 20.79
CA LEU A 54 -2.91 2.93 21.89
C LEU A 54 -2.42 1.50 21.66
N SER A 55 -2.66 0.92 20.48
CA SER A 55 -2.19 -0.42 20.09
C SER A 55 -0.66 -0.56 20.24
N LEU A 56 0.10 0.40 19.72
CA LEU A 56 1.55 0.43 19.86
C LEU A 56 1.99 0.59 21.33
N LYS A 57 1.32 1.44 22.11
CA LYS A 57 1.63 1.64 23.54
C LYS A 57 1.35 0.38 24.35
N ILE A 58 0.24 -0.32 24.08
CA ILE A 58 -0.09 -1.63 24.68
C ILE A 58 0.99 -2.65 24.33
N PHE A 59 1.32 -2.81 23.05
CA PHE A 59 2.36 -3.73 22.57
C PHE A 59 3.69 -3.48 23.28
N ARG A 60 4.16 -2.22 23.25
CA ARG A 60 5.44 -1.84 23.85
C ARG A 60 5.49 -2.01 25.37
N LYS A 61 4.37 -1.76 26.05
CA LYS A 61 4.31 -1.76 27.52
C LYS A 61 4.18 -3.18 28.08
N LEU A 62 3.39 -4.03 27.45
CA LEU A 62 2.97 -5.31 28.03
C LEU A 62 3.60 -6.53 27.35
N TYR A 63 4.03 -6.40 26.09
CA TYR A 63 4.39 -7.56 25.26
C TYR A 63 5.79 -7.50 24.65
N PHE A 64 6.37 -6.30 24.50
CA PHE A 64 7.63 -6.12 23.79
C PHE A 64 8.84 -6.18 24.74
N ASP A 65 9.76 -7.10 24.46
CA ASP A 65 11.09 -7.14 25.07
C ASP A 65 12.14 -6.89 23.98
N ASP A 66 12.78 -5.71 24.04
CA ASP A 66 13.77 -5.29 23.05
C ASP A 66 15.04 -6.15 23.09
N ASN A 67 15.35 -6.78 24.23
CA ASN A 67 16.50 -7.69 24.34
C ASN A 67 16.24 -9.00 23.58
N ALA A 68 14.99 -9.45 23.54
CA ALA A 68 14.60 -10.65 22.82
C ALA A 68 14.45 -10.38 21.30
N PHE A 69 13.85 -9.25 20.94
CA PHE A 69 13.60 -8.86 19.55
C PHE A 69 13.83 -7.35 19.37
N HIS A 70 15.00 -6.97 18.87
CA HIS A 70 15.29 -5.56 18.61
C HIS A 70 14.57 -5.07 17.34
N ILE A 71 13.87 -3.94 17.43
CA ILE A 71 13.25 -3.27 16.29
C ILE A 71 14.11 -2.06 15.92
N ASN A 72 14.95 -2.21 14.90
CA ASN A 72 15.72 -1.10 14.36
C ASN A 72 14.79 -0.04 13.74
N ILE A 73 15.03 1.23 14.00
CA ILE A 73 14.33 2.33 13.32
C ILE A 73 15.16 2.70 12.08
N PRO A 74 14.63 2.51 10.86
CA PRO A 74 15.43 2.62 9.66
C PRO A 74 15.93 4.05 9.44
N THR A 75 17.17 4.16 8.95
CA THR A 75 17.70 5.42 8.41
C THR A 75 16.91 5.82 7.15
N ARG A 76 17.02 7.07 6.70
CA ARG A 76 16.36 7.55 5.47
C ARG A 76 16.63 6.64 4.27
N ASN A 77 17.88 6.22 4.06
CA ASN A 77 18.26 5.35 2.95
C ASN A 77 17.64 3.95 3.06
N GLN A 78 17.62 3.38 4.27
CA GLN A 78 16.97 2.09 4.53
C GLN A 78 15.46 2.19 4.31
N ASP A 79 14.81 3.22 4.89
CA ASP A 79 13.37 3.43 4.74
C ASP A 79 12.98 3.61 3.27
N THR A 80 13.67 4.51 2.56
CA THR A 80 13.44 4.81 1.15
C THR A 80 13.58 3.55 0.30
N PHE A 81 14.62 2.75 0.54
CA PHE A 81 14.83 1.50 -0.20
C PHE A 81 13.71 0.49 0.07
N ILE A 82 13.43 0.20 1.35
CA ILE A 82 12.44 -0.81 1.76
C ILE A 82 11.04 -0.42 1.28
N ARG A 83 10.69 0.87 1.34
CA ARG A 83 9.40 1.40 0.94
C ARG A 83 9.10 1.21 -0.54
N ARG A 84 10.12 1.08 -1.40
CA ARG A 84 9.93 0.73 -2.83
C ARG A 84 9.24 -0.62 -3.03
N GLY A 85 9.28 -1.52 -2.04
CA GLY A 85 8.67 -2.85 -2.07
C GLY A 85 7.56 -3.02 -1.05
N TYR A 86 7.21 -1.93 -0.37
CA TYR A 86 6.09 -1.92 0.53
C TYR A 86 4.79 -1.80 -0.27
N TYR A 87 4.30 -2.94 -0.73
CA TYR A 87 2.99 -3.06 -1.38
C TYR A 87 1.93 -3.51 -0.37
N GLY A 88 0.68 -3.09 -0.58
CA GLY A 88 -0.46 -3.53 0.24
C GLY A 88 -0.96 -4.95 -0.10
N GLY A 89 -2.22 -5.22 0.22
CA GLY A 89 -2.90 -6.46 -0.11
C GLY A 89 -3.04 -6.69 -1.63
N HIS A 90 -3.13 -7.97 -2.02
CA HIS A 90 -3.34 -8.35 -3.42
C HIS A 90 -4.82 -8.19 -3.79
N VAL A 91 -5.13 -7.41 -4.82
CA VAL A 91 -6.52 -7.19 -5.27
C VAL A 91 -6.55 -7.21 -6.79
N ASP A 92 -7.24 -8.19 -7.35
CA ASP A 92 -7.34 -8.40 -8.79
C ASP A 92 -8.63 -9.11 -9.18
N VAL A 93 -9.05 -8.87 -10.42
CA VAL A 93 -10.10 -9.61 -11.13
C VAL A 93 -9.39 -10.51 -12.14
N TYR A 94 -9.66 -11.80 -12.10
CA TYR A 94 -9.14 -12.76 -13.07
C TYR A 94 -10.18 -13.01 -14.15
N LYS A 95 -11.40 -13.38 -13.74
CA LYS A 95 -12.51 -13.69 -14.63
C LYS A 95 -13.69 -12.75 -14.38
N PRO A 96 -14.38 -12.26 -15.42
CA PRO A 96 -15.39 -11.22 -15.29
C PRO A 96 -16.72 -11.69 -14.73
N HIS A 97 -17.04 -12.98 -14.86
CA HIS A 97 -18.25 -13.56 -14.26
C HIS A 97 -18.09 -15.06 -14.06
N GLY A 98 -18.90 -15.64 -13.18
CA GLY A 98 -18.98 -17.09 -12.96
C GLY A 98 -20.25 -17.49 -12.21
N GLU A 99 -20.55 -18.78 -12.21
CA GLU A 99 -21.73 -19.36 -11.54
C GLU A 99 -21.31 -20.45 -10.54
N ASN A 100 -22.12 -20.66 -9.49
CA ASN A 100 -21.87 -21.64 -8.43
C ASN A 100 -20.47 -21.51 -7.80
N LEU A 101 -20.14 -20.30 -7.35
CA LEU A 101 -18.83 -19.95 -6.79
C LEU A 101 -18.83 -20.03 -5.26
N TYR A 102 -17.64 -20.09 -4.69
CA TYR A 102 -17.39 -20.10 -3.26
C TYR A 102 -16.64 -18.84 -2.85
N TYR A 103 -17.26 -18.01 -2.01
CA TYR A 103 -16.63 -16.80 -1.48
C TYR A 103 -16.03 -17.07 -0.10
N TYR A 104 -14.71 -16.97 0.00
CA TYR A 104 -13.96 -17.18 1.23
C TYR A 104 -13.24 -15.91 1.70
N ASP A 105 -13.10 -15.78 3.02
CA ASP A 105 -12.34 -14.72 3.69
C ASP A 105 -11.43 -15.33 4.77
N VAL A 106 -10.16 -14.95 4.83
CA VAL A 106 -9.24 -15.46 5.86
C VAL A 106 -9.55 -14.81 7.20
N ASN A 107 -9.77 -15.62 8.23
CA ASN A 107 -10.00 -15.14 9.58
C ASN A 107 -8.78 -14.37 10.11
N SER A 108 -8.84 -13.03 10.04
CA SER A 108 -7.81 -12.12 10.56
C SER A 108 -6.43 -12.35 9.91
N LEU A 109 -6.33 -12.19 8.59
CA LEU A 109 -5.10 -12.45 7.82
C LEU A 109 -3.86 -11.77 8.39
N TYR A 110 -3.82 -10.43 8.49
CA TYR A 110 -2.61 -9.75 8.99
C TYR A 110 -2.27 -10.15 10.44
N PRO A 111 -3.22 -10.24 11.38
CA PRO A 111 -2.97 -10.81 12.71
C PRO A 111 -2.37 -12.23 12.65
N TYR A 112 -2.91 -13.12 11.82
CA TYR A 112 -2.36 -14.46 11.64
C TYR A 112 -0.91 -14.43 11.15
N ILE A 113 -0.63 -13.61 10.12
CA ILE A 113 0.74 -13.41 9.62
C ILE A 113 1.66 -12.88 10.73
N MET A 114 1.20 -11.85 11.45
CA MET A 114 1.92 -11.31 12.59
C MET A 114 2.18 -12.39 13.63
N LYS A 115 1.25 -13.29 13.93
CA LYS A 115 1.46 -14.36 14.92
C LYS A 115 2.41 -15.46 14.43
N SER A 116 2.24 -15.91 13.18
CA SER A 116 2.77 -17.21 12.73
C SER A 116 3.99 -17.12 11.80
N TYR A 117 4.32 -15.93 11.30
CA TYR A 117 5.39 -15.76 10.31
C TYR A 117 6.62 -15.09 10.94
N PRO A 118 7.85 -15.42 10.50
CA PRO A 118 9.05 -14.73 10.94
C PRO A 118 9.01 -13.25 10.54
N MET A 119 9.64 -12.40 11.36
CA MET A 119 9.65 -10.93 11.19
C MET A 119 11.08 -10.38 11.21
N PRO A 120 11.38 -9.31 10.45
CA PRO A 120 12.71 -8.71 10.43
C PRO A 120 13.06 -8.06 11.77
N SER A 121 14.22 -8.45 12.33
CA SER A 121 14.76 -7.95 13.60
C SER A 121 16.22 -7.52 13.45
N GLY A 122 16.71 -6.76 14.42
CA GLY A 122 18.11 -6.34 14.52
C GLY A 122 18.49 -5.24 13.52
N ASP A 123 19.77 -4.92 13.50
CA ASP A 123 20.35 -3.95 12.58
C ASP A 123 20.47 -4.56 11.17
N PRO A 124 19.98 -3.89 10.12
CA PRO A 124 20.04 -4.41 8.76
C PRO A 124 21.47 -4.39 8.22
N VAL A 125 21.85 -5.46 7.51
CA VAL A 125 23.16 -5.55 6.84
C VAL A 125 22.98 -5.39 5.33
N TRP A 126 23.65 -4.40 4.74
CA TRP A 126 23.69 -4.22 3.29
C TRP A 126 24.61 -5.27 2.66
N LYS A 127 24.11 -6.01 1.66
CA LYS A 127 24.93 -6.90 0.83
C LYS A 127 24.86 -6.43 -0.62
N ASN A 128 26.03 -6.02 -1.13
CA ASN A 128 26.21 -5.58 -2.51
C ASN A 128 26.48 -6.74 -3.49
N ASN A 129 26.58 -7.98 -3.01
CA ASN A 129 26.69 -9.14 -3.88
C ASN A 129 25.96 -10.32 -3.23
N LEU A 130 24.97 -10.86 -3.96
CA LEU A 130 24.18 -12.02 -3.56
C LEU A 130 24.42 -13.25 -4.45
N GLU A 131 25.41 -13.21 -5.35
CA GLU A 131 25.68 -14.27 -6.35
C GLU A 131 25.99 -15.63 -5.74
N SER A 132 26.68 -15.64 -4.59
CA SER A 132 27.07 -16.85 -3.88
C SER A 132 26.10 -17.21 -2.75
N VAL A 133 24.97 -16.53 -2.64
CA VAL A 133 24.00 -16.74 -1.56
C VAL A 133 22.79 -17.48 -2.10
N GLU A 134 22.44 -18.60 -1.47
CA GLU A 134 21.22 -19.33 -1.81
C GLU A 134 20.00 -18.49 -1.47
N LEU A 135 19.08 -18.34 -2.44
CA LEU A 135 17.88 -17.52 -2.28
C LEU A 135 17.03 -17.95 -1.07
N ASP A 136 16.96 -19.25 -0.81
CA ASP A 136 16.23 -19.88 0.30
C ASP A 136 16.78 -19.50 1.68
N SER A 137 18.04 -19.08 1.73
CA SER A 137 18.68 -18.58 2.96
C SER A 137 18.43 -17.08 3.20
N LEU A 138 17.85 -16.37 2.23
CA LEU A 138 17.65 -14.92 2.33
C LEU A 138 16.38 -14.58 3.11
N PHE A 139 16.50 -13.62 4.03
CA PHE A 139 15.37 -13.02 4.71
C PHE A 139 15.60 -11.50 4.77
N GLY A 140 14.87 -10.75 3.94
CA GLY A 140 15.08 -9.30 3.80
C GLY A 140 14.60 -8.73 2.47
N PHE A 141 14.98 -7.48 2.18
CA PHE A 141 14.50 -6.75 1.00
C PHE A 141 15.56 -6.75 -0.08
N ILE A 142 15.24 -7.27 -1.27
CA ILE A 142 16.16 -7.33 -2.41
C ILE A 142 15.63 -6.56 -3.60
N GLU A 143 16.40 -5.59 -4.09
CA GLU A 143 16.18 -4.97 -5.40
C GLU A 143 16.68 -5.92 -6.49
N ALA A 144 15.72 -6.39 -7.30
CA ALA A 144 15.95 -7.35 -8.35
C ALA A 144 15.58 -6.76 -9.71
N TYR A 145 16.54 -6.81 -10.64
CA TYR A 145 16.19 -6.87 -12.05
C TYR A 145 15.82 -8.31 -12.35
N VAL A 146 14.62 -8.56 -12.87
CA VAL A 146 14.22 -9.89 -13.33
C VAL A 146 14.87 -10.14 -14.70
N VAL A 147 16.19 -10.25 -14.65
CA VAL A 147 17.20 -10.75 -15.60
C VAL A 147 18.44 -10.93 -14.70
N THR A 148 18.79 -12.15 -14.31
CA THR A 148 19.55 -12.44 -13.08
C THR A 148 20.86 -11.63 -12.85
N ARG A 149 20.85 -10.74 -11.82
CA ARG A 149 21.77 -10.62 -10.64
C ARG A 149 21.27 -9.47 -9.70
N LEU A 150 21.46 -9.60 -8.37
CA LEU A 150 20.62 -8.97 -7.30
C LEU A 150 21.41 -8.18 -6.22
N PHE A 151 20.79 -7.16 -5.60
CA PHE A 151 21.31 -6.40 -4.42
C PHE A 151 20.21 -6.25 -3.33
N GLY A 152 20.54 -6.16 -2.02
CA GLY A 152 19.50 -5.98 -0.98
C GLY A 152 19.96 -5.84 0.48
N TYR A 153 19.02 -5.54 1.38
CA TYR A 153 19.18 -5.53 2.85
C TYR A 153 18.74 -6.86 3.46
N MET A 154 19.60 -7.45 4.27
CA MET A 154 19.37 -8.73 4.97
C MET A 154 19.04 -8.50 6.44
N PHE A 155 18.10 -9.27 6.98
CA PHE A 155 17.66 -9.24 8.37
C PHE A 155 17.79 -10.63 9.01
N GLU A 156 17.98 -10.67 10.33
CA GLU A 156 18.03 -11.94 11.07
C GLU A 156 16.62 -12.54 11.20
N LYS A 157 16.47 -13.83 10.92
CA LYS A 157 15.19 -14.56 11.06
C LYS A 157 14.95 -14.90 12.53
N LYS A 158 13.93 -14.29 13.15
CA LYS A 158 13.51 -14.57 14.53
C LYS A 158 12.03 -14.98 14.61
N SER A 159 11.64 -15.59 15.74
CA SER A 159 10.24 -15.84 16.07
C SER A 159 9.46 -14.52 16.17
N SER A 160 8.16 -14.56 15.90
CA SER A 160 7.38 -13.33 15.87
C SER A 160 7.26 -12.69 17.26
N PRO A 161 7.56 -11.39 17.41
CA PRO A 161 7.34 -10.68 18.67
C PRO A 161 5.85 -10.40 18.92
N PHE A 162 4.98 -10.61 17.93
CA PHE A 162 3.56 -10.30 18.02
C PHE A 162 2.70 -11.47 18.52
N GLU A 163 3.29 -12.64 18.76
CA GLU A 163 2.54 -13.86 19.10
C GLU A 163 1.64 -13.67 20.32
N GLY A 164 2.18 -13.18 21.44
CA GLY A 164 1.40 -12.91 22.65
C GLY A 164 0.33 -11.83 22.43
N PHE A 165 0.72 -10.71 21.83
CA PHE A 165 -0.19 -9.60 21.55
C PHE A 165 -1.39 -10.01 20.68
N ILE A 166 -1.17 -10.76 19.60
CA ILE A 166 -2.25 -11.20 18.72
C ILE A 166 -3.09 -12.30 19.38
N SER A 167 -2.48 -13.25 20.08
CA SER A 167 -3.21 -14.35 20.73
C SER A 167 -4.19 -13.82 21.77
N ASP A 168 -3.72 -12.95 22.68
CA ASP A 168 -4.55 -12.40 23.75
C ASP A 168 -5.71 -11.54 23.21
N LEU A 169 -5.45 -10.68 22.22
CA LEU A 169 -6.49 -9.84 21.63
C LEU A 169 -7.49 -10.65 20.81
N TYR A 170 -7.04 -11.72 20.15
CA TYR A 170 -7.92 -12.63 19.43
C TYR A 170 -8.85 -13.39 20.37
N GLU A 171 -8.32 -13.95 21.46
CA GLU A 171 -9.12 -14.60 22.50
C GLU A 171 -10.10 -13.62 23.15
N SER A 172 -9.62 -12.43 23.50
CA SER A 172 -10.48 -11.36 24.04
C SER A 172 -11.61 -10.97 23.08
N ARG A 173 -11.34 -10.97 21.77
CA ARG A 173 -12.35 -10.74 20.73
C ARG A 173 -13.36 -11.89 20.67
N LEU A 174 -12.93 -13.14 20.79
CA LEU A 174 -13.83 -14.30 20.82
C LEU A 174 -14.74 -14.27 22.06
N GLU A 175 -14.20 -13.93 23.23
CA GLU A 175 -14.99 -13.77 24.45
C GLU A 175 -15.95 -12.58 24.40
N ALA A 176 -15.56 -11.47 23.76
CA ALA A 176 -16.47 -10.36 23.51
C ALA A 176 -17.64 -10.77 22.60
N LYS A 177 -17.37 -11.52 21.51
CA LYS A 177 -18.42 -12.08 20.64
C LYS A 177 -19.37 -13.01 21.40
N LYS A 178 -18.85 -13.89 22.25
CA LYS A 178 -19.68 -14.79 23.08
C LYS A 178 -20.63 -14.05 24.01
N ARG A 179 -20.22 -12.86 24.49
CA ARG A 179 -21.04 -12.00 25.37
C ARG A 179 -21.95 -11.02 24.61
N GLY A 180 -21.93 -11.00 23.28
CA GLY A 180 -22.66 -10.01 22.47
C GLY A 180 -22.13 -8.58 22.60
N ASP A 181 -20.88 -8.42 23.03
CA ASP A 181 -20.22 -7.12 23.23
C ASP A 181 -19.63 -6.63 21.89
N GLU A 182 -20.51 -6.15 21.02
CA GLU A 182 -20.16 -5.66 19.67
C GLU A 182 -19.13 -4.51 19.69
N PRO A 183 -19.23 -3.50 20.58
CA PRO A 183 -18.23 -2.44 20.67
C PRO A 183 -16.82 -2.99 20.95
N MET A 184 -16.68 -3.90 21.92
CA MET A 184 -15.37 -4.49 22.21
C MET A 184 -14.90 -5.42 21.10
N THR A 185 -15.80 -6.17 20.47
CA THR A 185 -15.47 -7.00 19.30
C THR A 185 -14.85 -6.16 18.18
N PHE A 186 -15.42 -4.98 17.93
CA PHE A 186 -14.88 -4.01 16.99
C PHE A 186 -13.54 -3.45 17.45
N ILE A 187 -13.42 -2.96 18.69
CA ILE A 187 -12.17 -2.41 19.24
C ILE A 187 -11.04 -3.43 19.14
N TYR A 188 -11.25 -4.68 19.56
CA TYR A 188 -10.24 -5.73 19.46
C TYR A 188 -9.82 -6.01 18.00
N LYS A 189 -10.79 -6.05 17.08
CA LYS A 189 -10.51 -6.19 15.64
C LYS A 189 -9.61 -5.05 15.14
N ILE A 190 -9.93 -3.81 15.50
CA ILE A 190 -9.16 -2.64 15.06
C ILE A 190 -7.78 -2.60 15.70
N LEU A 191 -7.63 -2.92 16.99
CA LEU A 191 -6.33 -2.95 17.66
C LEU A 191 -5.34 -3.91 16.97
N MET A 192 -5.81 -5.11 16.63
CA MET A 192 -5.01 -6.10 15.90
C MET A 192 -4.66 -5.62 14.48
N ASN A 193 -5.62 -5.04 13.77
CA ASN A 193 -5.43 -4.62 12.37
C ASN A 193 -4.69 -3.29 12.22
N SER A 194 -4.64 -2.44 13.24
CA SER A 194 -4.05 -1.10 13.15
C SER A 194 -2.54 -1.08 13.40
N LEU A 195 -2.01 -2.06 14.15
CA LEU A 195 -0.61 -2.07 14.58
C LEU A 195 0.35 -2.08 13.39
N TYR A 196 0.13 -2.96 12.40
CA TYR A 196 1.02 -3.05 11.24
C TYR A 196 1.04 -1.75 10.42
N GLY A 197 -0.08 -1.03 10.36
CA GLY A 197 -0.16 0.26 9.66
C GLY A 197 0.72 1.32 10.32
N ARG A 198 0.92 1.24 11.65
CA ARG A 198 1.79 2.17 12.38
C ARG A 198 3.26 2.04 11.98
N PHE A 199 3.71 0.81 11.78
CA PHE A 199 5.09 0.55 11.37
C PHE A 199 5.37 1.02 9.94
N GLY A 200 4.33 1.13 9.10
CA GLY A 200 4.43 1.46 7.67
C GLY A 200 4.06 2.91 7.37
N MET A 201 3.89 3.74 8.41
CA MET A 201 3.49 5.12 8.28
C MET A 201 4.45 5.86 7.34
N ASN A 202 3.89 6.67 6.43
CA ASN A 202 4.71 7.44 5.51
C ASN A 202 5.46 8.51 6.31
N PRO A 203 6.81 8.57 6.26
CA PRO A 203 7.55 9.65 6.87
C PRO A 203 7.22 10.98 6.19
N GLU A 204 6.97 10.95 4.87
CA GLU A 204 6.45 12.10 4.14
C GLU A 204 4.98 12.30 4.50
N SER A 205 4.66 13.43 5.12
CA SER A 205 3.30 13.71 5.55
C SER A 205 2.93 15.17 5.32
N ILE A 206 1.68 15.39 4.91
CA ILE A 206 1.12 16.73 4.79
C ILE A 206 0.85 17.23 6.21
N VAL A 207 1.48 18.35 6.55
CA VAL A 207 1.19 19.11 7.77
C VAL A 207 0.24 20.23 7.40
N THR A 208 -0.89 20.28 8.10
CA THR A 208 -1.84 21.38 8.02
C THR A 208 -1.71 22.21 9.30
N GLU A 209 -1.41 23.50 9.15
CA GLU A 209 -1.24 24.41 10.27
C GLU A 209 -2.04 25.69 10.05
N ILE A 210 -2.61 26.25 11.13
CA ILE A 210 -3.13 27.61 11.12
C ILE A 210 -2.00 28.55 11.52
N CYS A 211 -1.66 29.50 10.65
CA CYS A 211 -0.56 30.43 10.88
C CYS A 211 -0.95 31.88 10.56
N ASN A 212 -0.15 32.82 11.06
CA ASN A 212 -0.31 34.24 10.75
C ASN A 212 0.30 34.57 9.37
N GLN A 213 0.16 35.83 8.94
CA GLN A 213 0.70 36.34 7.67
C GLN A 213 2.22 36.10 7.53
N GLU A 214 3.00 36.42 8.57
CA GLU A 214 4.47 36.30 8.53
C GLU A 214 4.91 34.86 8.27
N LYS A 215 4.35 33.90 9.02
CA LYS A 215 4.65 32.48 8.84
C LYS A 215 4.09 31.92 7.52
N TYR A 216 2.99 32.46 7.01
CA TYR A 216 2.50 32.12 5.67
C TYR A 216 3.50 32.55 4.58
N ASP A 217 4.00 33.78 4.66
CA ASP A 217 4.98 34.32 3.70
C ASP A 217 6.28 33.51 3.75
N GLU A 218 6.73 33.09 4.93
CA GLU A 218 7.87 32.16 5.09
C GLU A 218 7.62 30.80 4.44
N MET A 219 6.42 30.21 4.61
CA MET A 219 6.10 28.89 4.09
C MET A 219 5.95 28.89 2.57
N MET A 220 5.38 29.94 1.98
CA MET A 220 5.24 30.08 0.51
C MET A 220 6.57 30.06 -0.24
N MET A 221 7.66 30.41 0.44
CA MET A 221 9.02 30.42 -0.14
C MET A 221 9.70 29.04 -0.09
N LYS A 222 9.09 28.04 0.55
CA LYS A 222 9.69 26.71 0.70
C LYS A 222 9.21 25.76 -0.40
N ASP A 223 10.12 24.95 -0.93
CA ASP A 223 9.83 23.97 -1.98
C ASP A 223 8.84 22.86 -1.57
N ASN A 224 8.61 22.70 -0.27
CA ASN A 224 7.68 21.71 0.29
C ASN A 224 6.26 22.27 0.50
N PHE A 225 6.00 23.53 0.18
CA PHE A 225 4.67 24.13 0.27
C PHE A 225 3.73 23.54 -0.79
N GLN A 226 2.49 23.23 -0.39
CA GLN A 226 1.47 22.73 -1.32
C GLN A 226 0.37 23.75 -1.60
N SER A 227 -0.24 24.29 -0.55
CA SER A 227 -1.36 25.21 -0.70
C SER A 227 -1.58 26.03 0.56
N ALA A 228 -2.33 27.13 0.41
CA ALA A 228 -2.88 27.87 1.53
C ALA A 228 -4.26 28.41 1.20
N ASP A 229 -5.11 28.49 2.21
CA ASP A 229 -6.38 29.20 2.15
C ASP A 229 -6.41 30.27 3.25
N LYS A 230 -6.77 31.51 2.88
CA LYS A 230 -6.95 32.59 3.84
C LYS A 230 -8.23 32.32 4.65
N LEU A 231 -8.11 32.22 5.97
CA LEU A 231 -9.26 32.01 6.86
C LEU A 231 -9.91 33.34 7.23
N ASN A 232 -9.10 34.33 7.59
CA ASN A 232 -9.51 35.72 7.84
C ASN A 232 -8.30 36.65 7.66
N ASP A 233 -8.42 37.91 8.06
CA ASP A 233 -7.34 38.90 7.85
C ASP A 233 -6.05 38.60 8.62
N ASP A 234 -6.13 37.83 9.70
CA ASP A 234 -4.99 37.53 10.56
C ASP A 234 -4.42 36.12 10.34
N TYR A 235 -5.21 35.20 9.79
CA TYR A 235 -4.87 33.77 9.75
C TYR A 235 -5.05 33.11 8.37
N TYR A 236 -4.15 32.18 8.11
CA TYR A 236 -4.13 31.28 6.97
C TYR A 236 -4.13 29.84 7.46
N ILE A 237 -4.76 28.95 6.70
CA ILE A 237 -4.50 27.51 6.82
C ILE A 237 -3.51 27.14 5.72
N VAL A 238 -2.35 26.61 6.11
CA VAL A 238 -1.27 26.24 5.18
C VAL A 238 -1.06 24.73 5.18
N ASN A 239 -0.79 24.17 4.01
CA ASN A 239 -0.43 22.77 3.81
C ASN A 239 0.97 22.68 3.23
N TYR A 240 1.85 21.92 3.88
CA TYR A 240 3.20 21.66 3.39
C TYR A 240 3.64 20.23 3.71
N ILE A 241 4.55 19.70 2.90
CA ILE A 241 5.11 18.36 3.07
C ILE A 241 6.22 18.40 4.12
N SER A 242 6.08 17.66 5.21
CA SER A 242 7.20 17.36 6.11
C SER A 242 7.97 16.13 5.60
N ASN A 243 9.30 16.09 5.83
CA ASN A 243 10.20 14.99 5.43
C ASN A 243 10.20 14.68 3.91
N SER A 244 10.17 15.70 3.04
CA SER A 244 10.22 15.49 1.59
C SER A 244 11.55 14.89 1.11
N GLN A 245 11.60 14.36 -0.10
CA GLN A 245 12.83 13.76 -0.67
C GLN A 245 14.02 14.74 -0.82
N ILE A 246 13.85 16.04 -0.54
CA ILE A 246 14.83 17.11 -0.80
C ILE A 246 15.49 17.64 0.48
N VAL A 247 15.10 17.17 1.67
CA VAL A 247 15.72 17.66 2.92
C VAL A 247 17.12 17.10 3.13
N ASP A 248 17.98 17.85 3.82
CA ASP A 248 19.26 17.36 4.36
C ASP A 248 18.99 16.25 5.40
N ASP A 249 19.89 15.27 5.52
CA ASP A 249 19.73 14.13 6.42
C ASP A 249 19.58 14.54 7.89
N THR A 250 20.09 15.73 8.26
CA THR A 250 19.92 16.34 9.59
C THR A 250 18.50 16.79 9.88
N GLU A 251 17.66 16.98 8.85
CA GLU A 251 16.26 17.40 8.97
C GLU A 251 15.26 16.25 8.83
N TRP A 252 15.74 15.03 8.52
CA TRP A 252 14.91 13.83 8.46
C TRP A 252 14.38 13.45 9.84
N LYS A 253 13.09 13.73 10.08
CA LYS A 253 12.39 13.41 11.33
C LYS A 253 11.49 12.21 11.10
N ALA A 254 12.09 11.02 11.00
CA ALA A 254 11.33 9.77 10.95
C ALA A 254 10.31 9.70 12.11
N PRO A 255 9.07 9.26 11.86
CA PRO A 255 8.11 9.13 12.94
C PRO A 255 8.64 8.15 14.00
N LYS A 256 8.53 8.53 15.28
CA LYS A 256 8.95 7.68 16.40
C LYS A 256 8.29 6.30 16.28
N HIS A 257 9.10 5.25 16.32
CA HIS A 257 8.67 3.84 16.22
C HIS A 257 8.05 3.42 14.87
N SER A 258 8.34 4.14 13.79
CA SER A 258 8.03 3.70 12.43
C SER A 258 9.12 2.74 11.95
N ALA A 259 8.74 1.51 11.61
CA ALA A 259 9.66 0.44 11.22
C ALA A 259 9.12 -0.23 9.95
N VAL A 260 9.33 0.41 8.79
CA VAL A 260 8.69 0.02 7.51
C VAL A 260 9.01 -1.41 7.12
N GLN A 261 10.16 -1.95 7.55
CA GLN A 261 10.52 -3.35 7.36
C GLN A 261 9.48 -4.33 7.93
N LEU A 262 8.87 -4.03 9.07
CA LEU A 262 7.86 -4.91 9.67
C LEU A 262 6.57 -4.89 8.85
N SER A 263 6.10 -3.72 8.41
CA SER A 263 4.88 -3.62 7.59
C SER A 263 5.05 -4.23 6.21
N ALA A 264 6.20 -4.00 5.59
CA ALA A 264 6.53 -4.59 4.30
C ALA A 264 6.62 -6.12 4.43
N ALA A 265 7.20 -6.64 5.51
CA ALA A 265 7.21 -8.07 5.82
C ALA A 265 5.81 -8.66 6.02
N ILE A 266 4.98 -8.03 6.87
CA ILE A 266 3.61 -8.49 7.15
C ILE A 266 2.77 -8.54 5.87
N THR A 267 2.82 -7.50 5.05
CA THR A 267 2.03 -7.44 3.80
C THR A 267 2.54 -8.39 2.74
N ALA A 268 3.86 -8.57 2.61
CA ALA A 268 4.43 -9.55 1.69
C ALA A 268 4.12 -10.99 2.11
N CYS A 269 4.28 -11.33 3.40
CA CYS A 269 3.90 -12.63 3.93
C CYS A 269 2.41 -12.93 3.76
N ALA A 270 1.54 -11.92 3.90
CA ALA A 270 0.11 -12.05 3.59
C ALA A 270 -0.14 -12.41 2.12
N ARG A 271 0.52 -11.73 1.17
CA ARG A 271 0.43 -12.08 -0.26
C ARG A 271 0.93 -13.49 -0.54
N ILE A 272 2.05 -13.89 0.07
CA ILE A 272 2.63 -15.23 -0.07
C ILE A 272 1.67 -16.29 0.48
N HIS A 273 1.03 -16.03 1.62
CA HIS A 273 0.03 -16.94 2.20
C HIS A 273 -1.19 -17.12 1.28
N MET A 274 -1.64 -16.05 0.62
CA MET A 274 -2.79 -16.10 -0.28
C MET A 274 -2.46 -16.71 -1.65
N TYR A 275 -1.20 -16.63 -2.09
CA TYR A 275 -0.77 -17.00 -3.44
C TYR A 275 -1.16 -18.42 -3.90
N PRO A 276 -1.04 -19.49 -3.10
CA PRO A 276 -1.45 -20.84 -3.51
C PRO A 276 -2.93 -20.94 -3.88
N HIS A 277 -3.78 -20.08 -3.28
CA HIS A 277 -5.21 -20.05 -3.55
C HIS A 277 -5.56 -19.12 -4.70
N ILE A 278 -4.83 -18.01 -4.82
CA ILE A 278 -4.98 -17.04 -5.91
C ILE A 278 -4.51 -17.64 -7.25
N SER A 279 -3.44 -18.44 -7.25
CA SER A 279 -2.85 -19.03 -8.46
C SER A 279 -3.64 -20.19 -9.06
N ARG A 280 -4.77 -20.57 -8.46
CA ARG A 280 -5.65 -21.61 -9.00
C ARG A 280 -6.33 -21.12 -10.28
N GLU A 281 -6.47 -22.01 -11.26
CA GLU A 281 -7.15 -21.70 -12.53
C GLU A 281 -8.63 -21.31 -12.35
N ASP A 282 -9.26 -21.77 -11.27
CA ASP A 282 -10.65 -21.46 -10.93
C ASP A 282 -10.79 -20.24 -10.00
N CYS A 283 -9.74 -19.43 -9.82
CA CYS A 283 -9.84 -18.15 -9.12
C CYS A 283 -10.49 -17.09 -10.02
N TYR A 284 -11.57 -16.47 -9.54
CA TYR A 284 -12.28 -15.40 -10.25
C TYR A 284 -11.86 -14.03 -9.76
N TYR A 285 -11.70 -13.88 -8.45
CA TYR A 285 -11.47 -12.59 -7.80
C TYR A 285 -10.71 -12.76 -6.50
N THR A 286 -9.93 -11.74 -6.14
CA THR A 286 -9.34 -11.62 -4.79
C THR A 286 -9.31 -10.16 -4.33
N ASP A 287 -9.52 -9.94 -3.04
CA ASP A 287 -9.31 -8.65 -2.37
C ASP A 287 -8.68 -8.89 -1.00
N THR A 288 -7.36 -8.70 -0.93
CA THR A 288 -6.49 -8.76 0.24
C THR A 288 -6.49 -10.11 0.96
N ASP A 289 -7.55 -10.39 1.71
CA ASP A 289 -7.78 -11.55 2.55
C ASP A 289 -8.92 -12.44 2.04
N SER A 290 -9.56 -12.05 0.94
CA SER A 290 -10.70 -12.77 0.39
C SER A 290 -10.45 -13.29 -1.03
N ILE A 291 -11.07 -14.41 -1.36
CA ILE A 291 -11.00 -15.07 -2.67
C ILE A 291 -12.37 -15.59 -3.10
N VAL A 292 -12.63 -15.57 -4.41
CA VAL A 292 -13.77 -16.26 -5.02
C VAL A 292 -13.27 -17.35 -5.95
N LEU A 293 -13.70 -18.59 -5.69
CA LEU A 293 -13.26 -19.79 -6.41
C LEU A 293 -14.42 -20.52 -7.08
N GLY A 294 -14.15 -21.21 -8.18
CA GLY A 294 -15.13 -22.08 -8.85
C GLY A 294 -15.29 -23.46 -8.19
N SER A 295 -14.31 -23.91 -7.43
CA SER A 295 -14.35 -25.17 -6.66
C SER A 295 -14.01 -24.91 -5.20
N PRO A 296 -14.56 -25.70 -4.26
CA PRO A 296 -14.34 -25.47 -2.84
C PRO A 296 -12.88 -25.67 -2.44
N LEU A 297 -12.47 -25.01 -1.35
CA LEU A 297 -11.24 -25.33 -0.64
C LEU A 297 -11.39 -26.65 0.12
N SER A 298 -10.27 -27.30 0.45
CA SER A 298 -10.27 -28.49 1.28
C SER A 298 -10.66 -28.16 2.73
N ASP A 299 -11.36 -29.08 3.40
CA ASP A 299 -11.93 -28.87 4.74
C ASP A 299 -10.89 -28.53 5.81
N ASP A 300 -9.64 -28.97 5.64
CA ASP A 300 -8.53 -28.66 6.56
C ASP A 300 -8.16 -27.17 6.56
N LEU A 301 -8.41 -26.47 5.44
CA LEU A 301 -8.16 -25.04 5.27
C LEU A 301 -9.35 -24.16 5.67
N VAL A 302 -10.52 -24.75 5.93
CA VAL A 302 -11.78 -24.03 6.16
C VAL A 302 -12.20 -24.10 7.62
N SER A 303 -12.45 -22.94 8.22
CA SER A 303 -13.02 -22.82 9.57
C SER A 303 -13.68 -21.46 9.76
N SER A 304 -14.84 -21.42 10.41
CA SER A 304 -15.54 -20.16 10.72
C SER A 304 -14.97 -19.42 11.94
N LYS A 305 -14.02 -20.04 12.66
CA LYS A 305 -13.52 -19.55 13.96
C LYS A 305 -12.01 -19.59 14.10
N GLU A 306 -11.32 -20.43 13.35
CA GLU A 306 -9.87 -20.60 13.49
C GLU A 306 -9.12 -19.51 12.72
N MET A 307 -8.22 -18.80 13.42
CA MET A 307 -7.44 -17.71 12.84
C MET A 307 -6.50 -18.25 11.75
N GLY A 308 -6.38 -17.52 10.64
CA GLY A 308 -5.56 -17.92 9.49
C GLY A 308 -6.20 -18.94 8.56
N LYS A 309 -7.31 -19.60 8.97
CA LYS A 309 -8.12 -20.42 8.06
C LYS A 309 -9.17 -19.58 7.34
N PHE A 310 -9.63 -20.12 6.21
CA PHE A 310 -10.69 -19.50 5.42
C PHE A 310 -12.05 -19.75 6.05
N LYS A 311 -12.82 -18.68 6.25
CA LYS A 311 -14.25 -18.75 6.51
C LYS A 311 -14.97 -18.73 5.16
N LEU A 312 -15.86 -19.70 4.93
CA LEU A 312 -16.84 -19.62 3.84
C LEU A 312 -17.85 -18.53 4.20
N GLU A 313 -17.83 -17.42 3.49
CA GLU A 313 -18.75 -16.30 3.70
C GLU A 313 -20.09 -16.57 3.00
N ASN A 314 -20.04 -16.95 1.72
CA ASN A 314 -21.24 -17.18 0.92
C ASN A 314 -21.01 -18.24 -0.16
N HIS A 315 -22.06 -19.01 -0.45
CA HIS A 315 -22.25 -19.64 -1.75
C HIS A 315 -22.82 -18.59 -2.71
N VAL A 316 -22.19 -18.45 -3.87
CA VAL A 316 -22.52 -17.42 -4.86
C VAL A 316 -23.13 -18.12 -6.07
N LYS A 317 -24.42 -17.91 -6.32
CA LYS A 317 -25.10 -18.42 -7.51
C LYS A 317 -24.49 -17.83 -8.78
N LYS A 318 -24.28 -16.52 -8.78
CA LYS A 318 -23.69 -15.77 -9.89
C LYS A 318 -22.83 -14.62 -9.37
N GLY A 319 -21.60 -14.51 -9.86
CA GLY A 319 -20.70 -13.39 -9.58
C GLY A 319 -20.41 -12.60 -10.85
N ILE A 320 -20.39 -11.27 -10.75
CA ILE A 320 -19.92 -10.35 -11.80
C ILE A 320 -18.80 -9.48 -11.20
N PHE A 321 -17.62 -9.52 -11.80
CA PHE A 321 -16.40 -8.85 -11.35
C PHE A 321 -15.91 -7.90 -12.44
N LEU A 322 -16.21 -6.61 -12.31
CA LEU A 322 -15.89 -5.62 -13.36
C LEU A 322 -14.51 -4.96 -13.14
N ALA A 323 -14.09 -4.82 -11.89
CA ALA A 323 -12.78 -4.26 -11.55
C ALA A 323 -12.44 -4.54 -10.07
N PRO A 324 -11.18 -4.32 -9.63
CA PRO A 324 -10.83 -4.32 -8.22
C PRO A 324 -11.81 -3.48 -7.38
N LYS A 325 -12.46 -4.10 -6.39
CA LYS A 325 -13.49 -3.47 -5.52
C LYS A 325 -14.74 -2.99 -6.26
N SER A 326 -15.05 -3.58 -7.41
CA SER A 326 -16.27 -3.37 -8.19
C SER A 326 -16.85 -4.70 -8.65
N TYR A 327 -17.75 -5.27 -7.86
CA TYR A 327 -18.36 -6.57 -8.14
C TYR A 327 -19.79 -6.69 -7.56
N MET A 328 -20.55 -7.62 -8.11
CA MET A 328 -21.85 -8.04 -7.63
C MET A 328 -21.85 -9.56 -7.42
N LEU A 329 -22.36 -10.02 -6.28
CA LEU A 329 -22.59 -11.44 -5.99
C LEU A 329 -24.09 -11.64 -5.75
N GLU A 330 -24.68 -12.55 -6.51
CA GLU A 330 -26.00 -13.12 -6.25
C GLU A 330 -25.82 -14.33 -5.34
N ILE A 331 -26.38 -14.28 -4.13
CA ILE A 331 -26.28 -15.35 -3.12
C ILE A 331 -27.62 -16.10 -2.97
N GLU A 332 -27.70 -17.02 -2.03
CA GLU A 332 -28.97 -17.69 -1.69
C GLU A 332 -30.08 -16.67 -1.32
N ASP A 333 -31.33 -17.04 -1.56
CA ASP A 333 -32.52 -16.17 -1.41
C ASP A 333 -32.57 -14.91 -2.30
N ASP A 334 -31.85 -14.91 -3.43
CA ASP A 334 -31.82 -13.83 -4.45
C ASP A 334 -31.35 -12.48 -3.88
N GLN A 335 -30.62 -12.53 -2.77
CA GLN A 335 -29.95 -11.36 -2.20
C GLN A 335 -28.71 -11.01 -3.02
N HIS A 336 -28.43 -9.71 -3.11
CA HIS A 336 -27.32 -9.18 -3.88
C HIS A 336 -26.32 -8.50 -2.95
N ILE A 337 -25.05 -8.93 -3.00
CA ILE A 337 -23.93 -8.22 -2.40
C ILE A 337 -23.28 -7.38 -3.49
N ILE A 338 -23.47 -6.06 -3.41
CA ILE A 338 -22.89 -5.11 -4.36
C ILE A 338 -21.76 -4.35 -3.67
N LYS A 339 -20.56 -4.38 -4.26
CA LYS A 339 -19.43 -3.54 -3.86
C LYS A 339 -18.96 -2.73 -5.04
N HIS A 340 -18.78 -1.43 -4.84
CA HIS A 340 -18.22 -0.55 -5.85
C HIS A 340 -17.38 0.55 -5.22
N LYS A 341 -16.24 0.86 -5.85
CA LYS A 341 -15.29 1.85 -5.35
C LYS A 341 -15.62 3.23 -5.92
N GLY A 342 -15.68 4.23 -5.03
CA GLY A 342 -15.75 5.64 -5.42
C GLY A 342 -17.12 6.28 -5.14
N PRO A 343 -17.38 7.46 -5.72
CA PRO A 343 -18.54 8.29 -5.35
C PRO A 343 -19.89 7.70 -5.79
N ALA A 344 -19.88 6.71 -6.69
CA ALA A 344 -21.09 6.02 -7.16
C ALA A 344 -21.39 4.73 -6.39
N LYS A 345 -20.71 4.45 -5.27
CA LYS A 345 -20.83 3.19 -4.53
C LYS A 345 -22.28 2.81 -4.16
N ASP A 346 -23.10 3.80 -3.84
CA ASP A 346 -24.49 3.63 -3.39
C ASP A 346 -25.50 3.78 -4.54
N LEU A 347 -25.01 3.98 -5.78
CA LEU A 347 -25.81 4.26 -6.97
C LEU A 347 -25.82 3.12 -7.98
N VAL A 348 -24.87 2.19 -7.88
CA VAL A 348 -24.79 1.03 -8.77
C VAL A 348 -25.77 -0.06 -8.33
N THR A 349 -26.43 -0.70 -9.30
CA THR A 349 -27.41 -1.77 -9.08
C THR A 349 -26.96 -3.07 -9.74
N SER A 350 -27.63 -4.17 -9.43
CA SER A 350 -27.37 -5.46 -10.09
C SER A 350 -27.63 -5.38 -11.60
N GLU A 351 -28.65 -4.64 -12.04
CA GLU A 351 -28.93 -4.42 -13.46
C GLU A 351 -27.80 -3.63 -14.14
N TRP A 352 -27.21 -2.65 -13.45
CA TRP A 352 -26.06 -1.92 -13.99
C TRP A 352 -24.86 -2.86 -14.22
N PHE A 353 -24.57 -3.76 -13.26
CA PHE A 353 -23.51 -4.75 -13.42
C PHE A 353 -23.76 -5.69 -14.61
N GLN A 354 -25.01 -6.14 -14.81
CA GLN A 354 -25.39 -6.99 -15.94
C GLN A 354 -25.21 -6.25 -17.27
N LYS A 355 -25.74 -5.03 -17.39
CA LYS A 355 -25.61 -4.22 -18.61
C LYS A 355 -24.16 -3.91 -18.98
N VAL A 356 -23.31 -3.58 -18.00
CA VAL A 356 -21.90 -3.28 -18.26
C VAL A 356 -21.10 -4.55 -18.59
N LEU A 357 -21.49 -5.71 -18.08
CA LEU A 357 -20.90 -6.98 -18.49
C LEU A 357 -21.25 -7.32 -19.95
N GLU A 358 -22.50 -7.10 -20.35
CA GLU A 358 -22.99 -7.33 -21.72
C GLU A 358 -22.40 -6.34 -22.72
N ASP A 359 -22.31 -5.06 -22.34
CA ASP A 359 -21.67 -4.00 -23.13
C ASP A 359 -20.67 -3.22 -22.27
N PRO A 360 -19.39 -3.64 -22.27
CA PRO A 360 -18.32 -2.93 -21.55
C PRO A 360 -18.08 -1.48 -22.01
N SER A 361 -18.60 -1.10 -23.18
CA SER A 361 -18.51 0.29 -23.68
C SER A 361 -19.62 1.19 -23.13
N LEU A 362 -20.63 0.62 -22.46
CA LEU A 362 -21.75 1.34 -21.91
C LEU A 362 -21.29 2.40 -20.92
N THR A 363 -21.79 3.62 -21.11
CA THR A 363 -21.60 4.70 -20.15
C THR A 363 -22.93 5.39 -19.83
N GLU A 364 -23.21 5.55 -18.55
CA GLU A 364 -24.41 6.19 -18.03
C GLU A 364 -24.01 7.44 -17.24
N LYS A 365 -24.89 8.45 -17.21
CA LYS A 365 -24.70 9.65 -16.38
C LYS A 365 -25.70 9.61 -15.24
N ILE A 366 -25.21 9.59 -14.00
CA ILE A 366 -26.05 9.61 -12.80
C ILE A 366 -25.82 10.90 -12.03
N ALA A 367 -26.91 11.61 -11.73
CA ALA A 367 -26.89 12.77 -10.87
C ALA A 367 -26.89 12.32 -9.40
N THR A 368 -26.01 12.89 -8.60
CA THR A 368 -25.97 12.71 -7.15
C THR A 368 -25.68 14.04 -6.47
N SER A 369 -25.73 14.08 -5.15
CA SER A 369 -25.39 15.28 -4.38
C SER A 369 -24.48 14.94 -3.23
N ALA A 370 -23.36 15.67 -3.12
CA ALA A 370 -22.55 15.68 -1.92
C ALA A 370 -23.16 16.68 -0.93
N ASN A 371 -23.74 16.15 0.14
CA ASN A 371 -24.19 16.94 1.27
C ASN A 371 -22.97 17.34 2.12
N PHE A 372 -23.07 18.48 2.80
CA PHE A 372 -22.07 18.95 3.75
C PHE A 372 -20.67 19.27 3.17
N ARG A 373 -20.60 19.71 1.91
CA ARG A 373 -19.33 20.21 1.36
C ARG A 373 -18.96 21.51 2.06
N ILE A 374 -17.74 21.58 2.59
CA ILE A 374 -17.20 22.80 3.18
C ILE A 374 -16.68 23.69 2.04
N ASP A 375 -17.22 24.89 1.95
CA ASP A 375 -16.61 26.01 1.23
C ASP A 375 -15.66 26.71 2.19
N TRP A 376 -14.37 26.46 2.05
CA TRP A 376 -13.34 27.02 2.93
C TRP A 376 -13.17 28.52 2.79
N LYS A 377 -13.57 29.12 1.66
CA LYS A 377 -13.47 30.57 1.44
C LYS A 377 -14.57 31.31 2.17
N GLU A 378 -15.78 30.76 2.10
CA GLU A 378 -16.97 31.37 2.70
C GLU A 378 -17.26 30.82 4.10
N LEU A 379 -16.51 29.79 4.53
CA LEU A 379 -16.75 28.98 5.73
C LEU A 379 -18.21 28.50 5.83
N LYS A 380 -18.79 28.13 4.68
CA LYS A 380 -20.18 27.69 4.57
C LYS A 380 -20.25 26.20 4.24
N ILE A 381 -21.28 25.57 4.79
CA ILE A 381 -21.65 24.21 4.42
C ILE A 381 -22.63 24.30 3.24
N VAL A 382 -22.26 23.69 2.11
CA VAL A 382 -23.05 23.70 0.89
C VAL A 382 -23.42 22.29 0.44
N LYS A 383 -24.59 22.16 -0.18
CA LYS A 383 -24.94 20.99 -0.99
C LYS A 383 -24.37 21.22 -2.39
N LYS A 384 -23.63 20.25 -2.92
CA LYS A 384 -23.11 20.29 -4.28
C LYS A 384 -23.72 19.15 -5.09
N ASP A 385 -24.48 19.49 -6.11
CA ASP A 385 -24.96 18.53 -7.09
C ASP A 385 -23.81 18.16 -8.04
N ILE A 386 -23.67 16.88 -8.33
CA ILE A 386 -22.57 16.28 -9.07
C ILE A 386 -23.16 15.35 -10.11
N LEU A 387 -22.69 15.46 -11.36
CA LEU A 387 -23.02 14.51 -12.42
C LEU A 387 -21.85 13.54 -12.58
N LEU A 388 -22.08 12.28 -12.25
CA LEU A 388 -21.08 11.22 -12.36
C LEU A 388 -21.25 10.49 -13.69
N LYS A 389 -20.13 10.18 -14.35
CA LYS A 389 -20.08 9.25 -15.49
C LYS A 389 -19.76 7.86 -14.95
N LEU A 390 -20.70 6.94 -15.08
CA LEU A 390 -20.55 5.52 -14.77
C LEU A 390 -20.27 4.75 -16.06
N GLY A 391 -19.41 3.75 -15.97
CA GLY A 391 -19.04 2.84 -17.05
C GLY A 391 -18.12 1.75 -16.51
N LEU A 392 -17.54 0.93 -17.39
CA LEU A 392 -16.58 -0.09 -16.97
C LEU A 392 -15.40 0.58 -16.22
N PRO A 393 -15.15 0.23 -14.94
CA PRO A 393 -14.03 0.82 -14.22
C PRO A 393 -12.71 0.32 -14.81
N GLN A 394 -11.78 1.23 -15.06
CA GLN A 394 -10.48 0.84 -15.60
C GLN A 394 -9.60 0.17 -14.54
N SER A 395 -9.01 -0.96 -14.90
CA SER A 395 -7.95 -1.61 -14.13
C SER A 395 -6.60 -1.16 -14.66
N ASN A 396 -5.75 -0.64 -13.77
CA ASN A 396 -4.36 -0.29 -14.10
C ASN A 396 -3.40 -1.48 -13.92
N LYS A 397 -3.92 -2.68 -13.64
CA LYS A 397 -3.11 -3.89 -13.36
C LYS A 397 -3.27 -4.99 -14.40
N ARG A 398 -4.45 -5.08 -15.01
CA ARG A 398 -4.83 -6.17 -15.91
C ARG A 398 -5.66 -5.62 -17.05
N GLU A 399 -5.49 -6.18 -18.23
CA GLU A 399 -6.31 -5.89 -19.42
C GLU A 399 -7.30 -7.03 -19.68
N ASN A 400 -8.45 -6.66 -20.23
CA ASN A 400 -9.54 -7.59 -20.53
C ASN A 400 -9.22 -8.42 -21.79
N ILE A 401 -9.53 -9.71 -21.73
CA ILE A 401 -9.43 -10.64 -22.86
C ILE A 401 -10.83 -10.96 -23.34
N TYR A 402 -11.03 -10.81 -24.66
CA TYR A 402 -12.30 -11.05 -25.32
C TYR A 402 -12.19 -12.29 -26.22
N ASP A 403 -13.29 -13.05 -26.33
CA ASP A 403 -13.40 -14.17 -27.26
C ASP A 403 -13.68 -13.69 -28.70
N SER A 404 -13.89 -14.64 -29.62
CA SER A 404 -14.22 -14.32 -31.03
C SER A 404 -15.57 -13.61 -31.22
N ASN A 405 -16.46 -13.68 -30.23
CA ASN A 405 -17.76 -13.03 -30.23
C ASN A 405 -17.71 -11.66 -29.50
N ASN A 406 -16.52 -11.19 -29.14
CA ASN A 406 -16.30 -9.96 -28.37
C ASN A 406 -16.90 -10.01 -26.95
N LEU A 407 -17.07 -11.20 -26.39
CA LEU A 407 -17.48 -11.39 -25.00
C LEU A 407 -16.25 -11.36 -24.09
N TRP A 408 -16.33 -10.63 -22.99
CA TRP A 408 -15.24 -10.58 -22.01
C TRP A 408 -15.19 -11.91 -21.24
N ILE A 409 -14.09 -12.65 -21.36
CA ILE A 409 -13.95 -14.01 -20.78
C ILE A 409 -12.85 -14.13 -19.71
N ASP A 410 -11.82 -13.29 -19.77
CA ASP A 410 -10.65 -13.40 -18.89
C ASP A 410 -9.92 -12.05 -18.80
N THR A 411 -8.84 -11.99 -18.03
CA THR A 411 -7.93 -10.86 -17.97
C THR A 411 -6.48 -11.35 -17.96
N ARG A 412 -5.57 -10.57 -18.57
CA ARG A 412 -4.13 -10.79 -18.43
C ARG A 412 -3.47 -9.61 -17.71
N PRO A 413 -2.36 -9.84 -16.98
CA PRO A 413 -1.57 -8.74 -16.43
C PRO A 413 -1.20 -7.74 -17.53
N LEU A 414 -1.23 -6.45 -17.21
CA LEU A 414 -0.65 -5.43 -18.08
C LEU A 414 0.87 -5.58 -18.06
N ASP A 415 1.48 -5.62 -19.24
CA ASP A 415 2.92 -5.55 -19.39
C ASP A 415 3.38 -4.12 -19.07
N ILE A 416 3.68 -3.86 -17.79
CA ILE A 416 4.29 -2.60 -17.38
C ILE A 416 5.80 -2.71 -17.60
N ILE A 417 6.29 -1.95 -18.58
CA ILE A 417 7.73 -1.72 -18.77
C ILE A 417 8.11 -0.56 -17.84
N ASP A 418 8.44 -0.87 -16.58
CA ASP A 418 8.99 0.10 -15.64
C ASP A 418 10.51 0.22 -15.85
N LEU A 419 10.92 1.25 -16.59
CA LEU A 419 12.32 1.58 -16.86
C LEU A 419 12.94 2.51 -15.80
N GLY A 420 12.36 2.66 -14.61
CA GLY A 420 13.03 3.32 -13.48
C GLY A 420 13.70 4.67 -13.78
N THR A 421 14.81 4.94 -13.10
CA THR A 421 15.62 6.18 -13.26
C THR A 421 16.25 6.29 -14.65
N LYS A 422 16.51 7.52 -15.12
CA LYS A 422 17.16 7.80 -16.43
C LYS A 422 18.42 6.94 -16.66
N ASP A 423 19.21 6.70 -15.61
CA ASP A 423 20.44 5.88 -15.67
C ASP A 423 20.16 4.41 -16.04
N ALA A 424 19.08 3.83 -15.53
CA ALA A 424 18.67 2.46 -15.84
C ALA A 424 18.16 2.33 -17.28
N THR A 425 17.56 3.40 -17.81
CA THR A 425 17.12 3.49 -19.20
C THR A 425 18.31 3.47 -20.17
N THR A 426 19.40 4.16 -19.83
CA THR A 426 20.62 4.22 -20.65
C THR A 426 21.35 2.88 -20.68
N ILE A 427 21.52 2.23 -19.53
CA ILE A 427 22.17 0.91 -19.43
C ILE A 427 21.36 -0.15 -20.19
N PHE A 428 20.03 -0.16 -20.02
CA PHE A 428 19.18 -1.12 -20.72
C PHE A 428 19.13 -0.88 -22.24
N LYS A 429 19.10 0.39 -22.70
CA LYS A 429 19.21 0.72 -24.12
C LYS A 429 20.54 0.25 -24.71
N TYR A 430 21.65 0.50 -24.02
CA TYR A 430 22.97 0.06 -24.45
C TYR A 430 23.06 -1.47 -24.57
N GLU A 431 22.54 -2.21 -23.59
CA GLU A 431 22.48 -3.67 -23.63
C GLU A 431 21.57 -4.21 -24.74
N LEU A 432 20.44 -3.55 -25.02
CA LEU A 432 19.53 -3.92 -26.11
C LEU A 432 20.18 -3.71 -27.49
N LEU A 433 20.86 -2.58 -27.69
CA LEU A 433 21.56 -2.22 -28.94
C LEU A 433 22.74 -3.16 -29.20
N THR A 434 23.49 -3.51 -28.16
CA THR A 434 24.58 -4.50 -28.24
C THR A 434 24.06 -5.90 -28.60
N LYS A 435 22.88 -6.27 -28.10
CA LYS A 435 22.28 -7.60 -28.31
C LYS A 435 21.57 -7.74 -29.67
N ASN A 436 21.07 -6.64 -30.24
CA ASN A 436 20.52 -6.61 -31.59
C ASN A 436 21.59 -6.58 -32.69
N GLY A 437 22.88 -6.58 -32.33
CA GLY A 437 24.00 -6.59 -33.27
C GLY A 437 24.26 -5.23 -33.92
N GLU A 438 23.68 -4.15 -33.39
CA GLU A 438 23.87 -2.80 -33.92
C GLU A 438 25.20 -2.18 -33.44
N ILE A 439 25.80 -2.72 -32.37
CA ILE A 439 27.07 -2.27 -31.79
C ILE A 439 27.97 -3.49 -31.52
N ASP A 440 29.14 -3.52 -32.15
CA ASP A 440 30.17 -4.55 -31.94
C ASP A 440 31.18 -4.06 -30.88
N LYS A 441 31.31 -4.81 -29.77
CA LYS A 441 32.16 -4.44 -28.62
C LYS A 441 33.64 -4.32 -28.95
N ASN A 442 34.11 -4.95 -30.02
CA ASN A 442 35.53 -4.99 -30.37
C ASN A 442 35.93 -4.02 -31.50
N HIS A 443 34.97 -3.32 -32.10
CA HIS A 443 35.22 -2.33 -33.15
C HIS A 443 34.22 -1.18 -33.08
N LEU A 444 34.42 -0.26 -32.14
CA LEU A 444 33.88 1.08 -32.30
C LEU A 444 34.86 1.91 -33.12
N SER A 445 34.54 2.17 -34.39
CA SER A 445 35.14 3.29 -35.10
C SER A 445 34.54 4.59 -34.56
N ASN A 446 35.40 5.59 -34.32
CA ASN A 446 35.01 6.90 -33.75
C ASN A 446 33.79 7.51 -34.46
N GLU A 447 33.61 7.30 -35.76
CA GLU A 447 32.47 7.83 -36.52
C GLU A 447 31.08 7.33 -36.05
N LYS A 448 30.94 6.09 -35.58
CA LYS A 448 29.65 5.58 -35.08
C LYS A 448 29.31 6.09 -33.69
N ILE A 449 30.33 6.31 -32.85
CA ILE A 449 30.19 6.95 -31.53
C ILE A 449 29.78 8.41 -31.72
N THR A 450 30.44 9.14 -32.61
CA THR A 450 30.13 10.56 -32.87
C THR A 450 28.68 10.74 -33.30
N LYS A 451 28.17 9.84 -34.15
CA LYS A 451 26.77 9.90 -34.62
C LYS A 451 25.73 9.59 -33.54
N LEU A 452 26.02 8.64 -32.64
CA LEU A 452 25.18 8.35 -31.47
C LEU A 452 25.22 9.48 -30.43
N LEU A 453 26.39 10.10 -30.24
CA LEU A 453 26.52 11.29 -29.38
C LEU A 453 25.75 12.47 -29.98
N GLU A 454 25.76 12.68 -31.29
CA GLU A 454 25.00 13.75 -31.95
C GLU A 454 23.48 13.66 -31.73
N GLU A 455 22.93 12.46 -31.52
CA GLU A 455 21.50 12.21 -31.26
C GLU A 455 21.11 12.24 -29.77
N MET A 456 22.09 12.33 -28.86
CA MET A 456 21.90 12.39 -27.41
C MET A 456 21.91 13.82 -26.90
N ASP A 457 21.12 14.12 -25.86
CA ASP A 457 21.16 15.42 -25.19
C ASP A 457 22.55 15.68 -24.55
N ASP A 458 22.90 16.96 -24.37
CA ASP A 458 24.25 17.37 -23.98
C ASP A 458 24.64 16.91 -22.56
N GLU A 459 23.66 16.61 -21.72
CA GLU A 459 23.85 16.09 -20.37
C GLU A 459 24.31 14.62 -20.41
N ASN A 460 23.74 13.82 -21.32
CA ASN A 460 24.15 12.43 -21.54
C ASN A 460 25.52 12.28 -22.21
N LYS A 461 25.94 13.25 -23.06
CA LYS A 461 27.30 13.28 -23.63
C LYS A 461 28.37 13.41 -22.55
N SER A 462 28.11 14.26 -21.54
CA SER A 462 29.02 14.52 -20.42
C SER A 462 29.20 13.30 -19.50
N LEU A 463 28.13 12.55 -19.25
CA LEU A 463 28.16 11.32 -18.45
C LEU A 463 28.92 10.18 -19.14
N LEU A 464 28.72 10.00 -20.45
CA LEU A 464 29.45 8.99 -21.22
C LEU A 464 30.94 9.34 -21.33
N SER A 465 31.27 10.62 -21.51
CA SER A 465 32.65 11.13 -21.52
C SER A 465 33.38 10.79 -20.22
N LYS A 466 32.74 11.00 -19.06
CA LYS A 466 33.32 10.69 -17.75
C LYS A 466 33.58 9.19 -17.57
N TYR A 467 32.68 8.34 -18.07
CA TYR A 467 32.86 6.89 -18.04
C TYR A 467 34.12 6.44 -18.80
N TYR A 468 34.41 7.02 -19.97
CA TYR A 468 35.62 6.70 -20.74
C TYR A 468 36.91 7.31 -20.16
N GLU A 469 36.84 8.47 -19.50
CA GLU A 469 37.99 9.05 -18.77
C GLU A 469 38.37 8.21 -17.54
N GLU A 470 37.40 7.55 -16.90
CA GLU A 470 37.63 6.69 -15.73
C GLU A 470 38.17 5.30 -16.11
N GLU A 471 37.76 4.71 -17.25
CA GLU A 471 38.35 3.45 -17.73
C GLU A 471 39.76 3.61 -18.32
N GLY A 472 40.07 4.76 -18.93
CA GLY A 472 41.40 5.03 -19.50
C GLY A 472 42.52 5.24 -18.48
N ASN A 473 42.19 5.49 -17.20
CA ASN A 473 43.15 5.85 -16.15
C ASN A 473 43.49 4.72 -15.15
N GLN A 474 42.96 3.50 -15.33
CA GLN A 474 43.27 2.37 -14.43
C GLN A 474 44.52 1.56 -14.81
N SER A 475 45.40 2.07 -15.67
CA SER A 475 46.70 1.44 -15.97
C SER A 475 47.87 2.40 -15.80
N THR A 476 48.16 2.83 -14.56
CA THR A 476 49.52 3.11 -14.01
C THR A 476 49.43 3.91 -12.70
N ASN A 477 49.74 3.29 -11.56
CA ASN A 477 50.58 3.80 -10.45
C ASN A 477 50.21 3.16 -9.10
N GLU A 478 51.14 2.37 -8.57
CA GLU A 478 51.18 1.92 -7.17
C GLU A 478 51.59 3.09 -6.26
N GLY A 479 50.81 3.36 -5.21
CA GLY A 479 51.16 4.32 -4.16
C GLY A 479 50.01 4.57 -3.18
N GLN A 480 50.27 4.34 -1.89
CA GLN A 480 49.33 4.46 -0.78
C GLN A 480 48.52 5.78 -0.74
N LYS A 481 47.18 5.69 -0.67
CA LYS A 481 46.30 6.49 0.20
C LYS A 481 44.82 6.04 0.09
N THR A 482 44.16 6.00 1.25
CA THR A 482 42.72 5.89 1.56
C THR A 482 41.74 5.82 0.37
N THR A 483 41.15 4.64 0.16
CA THR A 483 40.31 4.35 -1.02
C THR A 483 38.81 4.31 -0.67
N THR A 484 38.07 5.30 -1.15
CA THR A 484 36.67 5.17 -1.57
C THR A 484 36.66 4.29 -2.81
N VAL A 485 36.17 3.05 -2.73
CA VAL A 485 36.19 2.09 -3.84
C VAL A 485 34.84 2.09 -4.57
N GLN A 486 34.85 2.50 -5.84
CA GLN A 486 33.76 2.25 -6.79
C GLN A 486 33.86 0.82 -7.37
N PRO A 487 32.75 0.10 -7.64
CA PRO A 487 32.80 -1.28 -8.11
C PRO A 487 32.83 -1.41 -9.65
N THR A 488 33.87 -2.05 -10.17
CA THR A 488 34.02 -2.51 -11.57
C THR A 488 33.43 -3.93 -11.74
N LEU A 489 32.70 -4.22 -12.83
CA LEU A 489 32.00 -5.50 -13.06
C LEU A 489 32.53 -6.22 -14.31
N TYR A 490 32.90 -7.50 -14.18
CA TYR A 490 33.31 -8.39 -15.31
C TYR A 490 32.13 -9.29 -15.77
N ILE A 491 32.02 -9.53 -17.08
CA ILE A 491 30.88 -10.22 -17.74
C ILE A 491 31.30 -11.58 -18.34
N THR A 492 30.51 -12.63 -18.10
CA THR A 492 30.44 -13.82 -18.97
C THR A 492 28.99 -14.26 -19.28
N SER A 493 28.68 -14.22 -20.58
CA SER A 493 27.59 -14.77 -21.41
C SER A 493 26.23 -15.21 -20.80
N LEU A 494 25.14 -14.56 -21.25
CA LEU A 494 23.75 -15.02 -21.07
C LEU A 494 22.93 -14.95 -22.39
N ARG A 495 22.20 -16.03 -22.71
CA ARG A 495 21.20 -16.11 -23.81
C ARG A 495 19.81 -15.68 -23.32
N LYS A 496 19.11 -14.91 -24.18
CA LYS A 496 17.68 -14.46 -24.20
C LYS A 496 16.96 -14.24 -22.86
N ILE A 497 16.62 -12.99 -22.56
CA ILE A 497 15.89 -12.61 -21.34
C ILE A 497 14.93 -11.42 -21.63
N ARG A 498 13.72 -11.48 -21.04
CA ARG A 498 12.72 -10.40 -20.88
C ARG A 498 12.87 -9.82 -19.48
N SER A 499 12.85 -8.48 -19.30
CA SER A 499 13.12 -7.81 -18.02
C SER A 499 11.91 -7.08 -17.42
N GLN A 500 11.65 -7.28 -16.13
CA GLN A 500 10.84 -6.40 -15.27
C GLN A 500 11.62 -6.12 -13.97
N ARG A 501 11.46 -4.95 -13.34
CA ARG A 501 11.95 -4.69 -11.99
C ARG A 501 10.88 -5.10 -10.98
N ILE A 502 11.18 -6.03 -10.08
CA ILE A 502 10.26 -6.45 -9.01
C ILE A 502 11.06 -6.60 -7.72
N MET A 503 10.74 -5.83 -6.67
CA MET A 503 11.35 -6.03 -5.35
C MET A 503 10.57 -7.12 -4.60
N ILE A 504 11.20 -8.27 -4.36
CA ILE A 504 10.55 -9.45 -3.77
C ILE A 504 11.09 -9.64 -2.34
N LEU A 505 10.21 -9.68 -1.34
CA LEU A 505 10.56 -10.29 -0.07
C LEU A 505 10.50 -11.80 -0.27
N LEU A 506 11.65 -12.47 -0.26
CA LEU A 506 11.70 -13.92 -0.32
C LEU A 506 11.32 -14.46 1.05
N LYS A 507 10.21 -15.18 1.10
CA LYS A 507 9.90 -16.13 2.16
C LYS A 507 10.04 -17.50 1.55
N ILE A 508 10.98 -18.29 2.02
CA ILE A 508 11.00 -19.72 1.77
C ILE A 508 10.74 -20.40 3.12
#